data_AF-A0A7R9KA25-F1
#
_entry.id   AF-A0A7R9KA25-F1
#
_cell.length_a   1.000
_cell.length_b   1.000
_cell.length_c   1.000
_cell.angle_alpha   90.00
_cell.angle_beta   90.00
_cell.angle_gamma   90.00
#
_symmetry.space_group_name_H-M   'P 1'
#
loop_
_entity.id
_entity.type
_entity.pdbx_description
1 polymer ?
#
loop_
_entity_poly.entity_id
_entity_poly.type
_entity_poly.pdbx_seq_one_letter_code
_entity_poly.pdbx_strand_id
1 'polypeptide(L)'
;FRTGSDHIREKDGIWAVLAWLSVIAKLGKSVEETLLDHWATYGRNFFTRYDYEDCEAEPCNKMMSQLETLVTSSNFVGKKFSYQNETYIVKSGSNFLYKDPIDGSVATK
;
A
#
# COMPACT_ATOMS: atom_id res chain seq x y z
N PHE A 1 3.14 6.96 0.22
CA PHE A 1 1.96 7.77 0.56
C PHE A 1 2.37 8.91 1.49
N ARG A 2 2.81 10.03 0.91
CA ARG A 2 3.07 11.26 1.67
C ARG A 2 2.11 12.30 1.13
N THR A 3 1.27 12.83 2.00
CA THR A 3 0.47 14.04 1.75
C THR A 3 1.45 15.19 1.58
N GLY A 4 1.77 15.59 0.35
CA GLY A 4 2.76 16.63 0.06
C GLY A 4 3.16 16.70 -1.42
N SER A 5 3.99 17.67 -1.77
CA SER A 5 4.72 17.75 -3.05
C SER A 5 6.19 18.08 -2.78
N ASP A 6 6.95 18.37 -3.82
CA ASP A 6 8.35 18.80 -3.74
C ASP A 6 8.58 20.21 -3.15
N HIS A 7 7.51 20.93 -2.76
CA HIS A 7 7.58 22.26 -2.15
C HIS A 7 8.33 22.28 -0.81
N ILE A 8 8.27 21.18 -0.06
CA ILE A 8 9.10 20.89 1.11
C ILE A 8 9.58 19.44 1.06
N ARG A 9 10.36 18.99 2.05
CA ARG A 9 10.87 17.61 2.15
C ARG A 9 10.19 16.79 3.26
N GLU A 10 9.05 17.27 3.75
CA GLU A 10 8.23 16.61 4.77
C GLU A 10 6.78 16.41 4.29
N LYS A 11 6.02 15.63 5.06
CA LYS A 11 4.56 15.56 4.87
C LYS A 11 3.94 16.88 5.33
N ASP A 12 2.97 17.39 4.58
CA ASP A 12 2.21 18.59 4.92
C ASP A 12 0.70 18.29 4.84
N GLY A 13 0.06 18.28 6.01
CA GLY A 13 -1.38 18.06 6.14
C GLY A 13 -2.20 19.26 5.69
N ILE A 14 -1.76 20.49 5.97
CA ILE A 14 -2.48 21.71 5.59
C ILE A 14 -2.43 21.89 4.07
N TRP A 15 -1.27 21.65 3.47
CA TRP A 15 -1.14 21.63 2.01
C TRP A 15 -2.12 20.64 1.37
N ALA A 16 -2.26 19.42 1.93
CA ALA A 16 -3.17 18.43 1.38
C ALA A 16 -4.65 18.85 1.49
N VAL A 17 -5.02 19.52 2.58
CA VAL A 17 -6.36 20.11 2.73
C VAL A 17 -6.60 21.19 1.68
N LEU A 18 -5.65 22.11 1.47
CA LEU A 18 -5.77 23.17 0.47
C LEU A 18 -5.79 22.62 -0.97
N ALA A 19 -5.04 21.56 -1.25
CA ALA A 19 -5.10 20.86 -2.53
C ALA A 19 -6.49 20.25 -2.77
N TRP A 20 -7.09 19.62 -1.76
CA TRP A 20 -8.46 19.11 -1.85
C TRP A 20 -9.49 20.22 -2.04
N LEU A 21 -9.39 21.32 -1.30
CA LEU A 21 -10.27 22.48 -1.47
C LEU A 21 -10.16 23.06 -2.88
N SER A 22 -8.96 23.06 -3.48
CA SER A 22 -8.76 23.49 -4.87
C SER A 22 -9.45 22.56 -5.87
N VAL A 23 -9.37 21.24 -5.66
CA VAL A 23 -10.09 20.24 -6.48
C VAL A 23 -11.60 20.42 -6.35
N ILE A 24 -12.12 20.54 -5.13
CA ILE A 24 -13.55 20.74 -4.86
C ILE A 24 -14.05 22.04 -5.51
N ALA A 25 -13.32 23.15 -5.33
CA ALA A 25 -13.68 24.44 -5.92
C ALA A 25 -13.68 24.39 -7.46
N LYS A 26 -12.77 23.62 -8.07
CA LYS A 26 -12.70 23.46 -9.52
C LYS A 26 -13.80 22.57 -10.09
N LEU A 27 -14.15 21.49 -9.38
CA LEU A 27 -15.13 20.50 -9.85
C LEU A 27 -16.58 20.89 -9.48
N GLY A 28 -16.78 21.67 -8.42
CA GLY A 28 -18.11 21.98 -7.89
C GLY A 28 -18.85 20.76 -7.32
N LYS A 29 -18.10 19.71 -6.97
CA LYS A 29 -18.62 18.42 -6.48
C LYS A 29 -18.25 18.21 -5.02
N SER A 30 -19.06 17.43 -4.31
CA SER A 30 -18.70 16.91 -2.99
C SER A 30 -17.49 15.97 -3.06
N VAL A 31 -16.89 15.70 -1.90
CA VAL A 31 -15.81 14.69 -1.78
C VAL A 31 -16.30 13.31 -2.20
N GLU A 32 -17.52 12.94 -1.81
CA GLU A 32 -18.11 11.64 -2.15
C GLU A 32 -18.29 11.48 -3.66
N GLU A 33 -18.93 12.44 -4.33
CA GLU A 33 -19.11 12.40 -5.79
C GLU A 33 -17.77 12.33 -6.53
N THR A 34 -16.78 13.10 -6.08
CA THR A 34 -15.43 13.07 -6.65
C THR A 34 -14.80 11.68 -6.55
N LEU A 35 -14.95 10.99 -5.40
CA LEU A 35 -14.44 9.64 -5.21
C LEU A 35 -15.21 8.58 -6.00
N LEU A 36 -16.55 8.69 -6.06
CA LEU A 36 -17.39 7.77 -6.84
C LEU A 36 -17.04 7.86 -8.34
N ASP A 37 -16.86 9.07 -8.87
CA ASP A 37 -16.43 9.28 -10.25
C ASP A 37 -15.03 8.71 -10.52
N HIS A 38 -14.12 8.90 -9.56
CA HIS A 38 -12.76 8.35 -9.65
C HIS A 38 -12.79 6.81 -9.68
N TRP A 39 -13.60 6.19 -8.82
CA TRP A 39 -13.76 4.72 -8.81
C TRP A 39 -14.48 4.19 -10.05
N ALA A 40 -15.45 4.93 -10.58
CA ALA A 40 -16.10 4.57 -11.84
C ALA A 40 -15.11 4.59 -13.01
N THR A 41 -14.14 5.51 -12.99
CA THR A 41 -13.15 5.68 -14.07
C THR A 41 -11.97 4.70 -13.96
N TYR A 42 -11.42 4.48 -12.76
CA TYR A 42 -10.16 3.75 -12.56
C TYR A 42 -10.33 2.43 -11.80
N GLY A 43 -11.55 2.09 -11.39
CA GLY A 43 -11.82 0.99 -10.47
C GLY A 43 -11.56 1.36 -9.01
N ARG A 44 -12.04 0.51 -8.09
CA ARG A 44 -11.89 0.72 -6.64
C ARG A 44 -10.84 -0.22 -6.05
N ASN A 45 -9.81 0.36 -5.45
CA ASN A 45 -8.84 -0.37 -4.66
C ASN A 45 -9.32 -0.42 -3.20
N PHE A 46 -9.85 -1.57 -2.77
CA PHE A 46 -10.21 -1.78 -1.37
C PHE A 46 -8.93 -1.91 -0.52
N PHE A 47 -8.83 -1.13 0.54
CA PHE A 47 -7.65 -1.09 1.40
C PHE A 47 -8.05 -0.97 2.87
N THR A 48 -7.39 -1.74 3.73
CA THR A 48 -7.46 -1.66 5.19
C THR A 48 -6.10 -2.04 5.77
N ARG A 49 -5.79 -1.58 6.99
CA ARG A 49 -4.54 -1.90 7.69
C ARG A 49 -4.88 -2.47 9.06
N TYR A 50 -4.29 -3.62 9.38
CA TYR A 50 -4.46 -4.29 10.66
C TYR A 50 -3.17 -4.12 11.44
N ASP A 51 -3.25 -3.45 12.59
CA ASP A 51 -2.13 -3.18 13.47
C ASP A 51 -2.20 -4.18 14.65
N TYR A 52 -1.21 -5.08 14.73
CA TYR A 52 -1.04 -6.01 15.85
C TYR A 52 0.01 -5.43 16.79
N GLU A 53 -0.45 -4.75 17.84
CA GLU A 53 0.39 -4.01 18.78
C GLU A 53 0.79 -4.87 19.98
N ASP A 54 1.86 -4.46 20.68
CA ASP A 54 2.36 -5.09 21.92
C ASP A 54 2.56 -6.62 21.85
N CYS A 55 2.91 -7.13 20.68
CA CYS A 55 3.19 -8.55 20.46
C CYS A 55 4.63 -8.90 20.89
N GLU A 56 4.83 -10.14 21.37
CA GLU A 56 6.16 -10.64 21.71
C GLU A 56 7.07 -10.72 20.47
N ALA A 57 8.28 -10.17 20.58
CA ALA A 57 9.19 -10.03 19.44
C ALA A 57 9.63 -11.38 18.83
N GLU A 58 10.00 -12.36 19.66
CA GLU A 58 10.49 -13.67 19.21
C GLU A 58 9.48 -14.43 18.33
N PRO A 59 8.23 -14.69 18.77
CA PRO A 59 7.26 -15.36 17.91
C PRO A 59 6.90 -14.56 16.65
N CYS A 60 6.87 -13.23 16.71
CA CYS A 60 6.65 -12.39 15.53
C CYS A 60 7.79 -12.51 14.51
N ASN A 61 9.05 -12.49 14.96
CA ASN A 61 10.21 -12.68 14.10
C ASN A 61 10.17 -14.05 13.44
N LYS A 62 9.88 -15.12 14.22
CA LYS A 62 9.74 -16.48 13.71
C LYS A 62 8.63 -16.57 12.64
N MET A 63 7.47 -15.98 12.91
CA MET A 63 6.36 -15.92 11.94
C MET A 63 6.79 -15.26 10.63
N MET A 64 7.46 -14.10 10.72
CA MET A 64 7.91 -13.36 9.53
C MET A 64 8.96 -14.14 8.73
N SER A 65 9.90 -14.83 9.38
CA SER A 65 10.88 -15.70 8.70
C SER A 65 10.22 -16.89 8.00
N GLN A 66 9.21 -17.51 8.62
CA GLN A 66 8.45 -18.59 8.00
C GLN A 66 7.65 -18.09 6.79
N LEU A 67 7.00 -16.92 6.92
CA LEU A 67 6.27 -16.30 5.83
C LEU A 67 7.20 -15.95 4.67
N GLU A 68 8.36 -15.36 4.94
CA GLU A 68 9.36 -15.05 3.94
C GLU A 68 9.81 -16.30 3.17
N THR A 69 10.11 -17.39 3.87
CA THR A 69 10.47 -18.68 3.26
C THR A 69 9.35 -19.21 2.37
N LEU A 70 8.09 -19.08 2.80
CA LEU A 70 6.93 -19.52 2.04
C LEU A 70 6.71 -18.67 0.79
N VAL A 71 6.78 -17.34 0.88
CA VAL A 71 6.42 -16.46 -0.25
C VAL A 71 7.49 -16.39 -1.32
N THR A 72 8.74 -16.67 -0.95
CA THR A 72 9.90 -16.69 -1.87
C THR A 72 10.16 -18.05 -2.50
N SER A 73 9.46 -19.10 -2.06
CA SER A 73 9.65 -20.44 -2.62
C SER A 73 9.15 -20.52 -4.07
N SER A 74 9.86 -21.28 -4.90
CA SER A 74 9.54 -21.44 -6.33
C SER A 74 8.15 -22.02 -6.61
N ASN A 75 7.59 -22.74 -5.64
CA ASN A 75 6.26 -23.34 -5.73
C ASN A 75 5.13 -22.44 -5.18
N PHE A 76 5.42 -21.20 -4.76
CA PHE A 76 4.40 -20.29 -4.23
C PHE A 76 3.66 -19.53 -5.33
N VAL A 77 4.37 -19.07 -6.36
CA VAL A 77 3.76 -18.44 -7.54
C VAL A 77 2.86 -19.43 -8.25
N GLY A 78 1.65 -19.00 -8.60
CA GLY A 78 0.60 -19.85 -9.18
C GLY A 78 -0.26 -20.60 -8.16
N LYS A 79 0.07 -20.58 -6.85
CA LYS A 79 -0.84 -21.10 -5.82
C LYS A 79 -2.16 -20.34 -5.86
N LYS A 80 -3.24 -21.08 -5.61
CA LYS A 80 -4.61 -20.56 -5.58
C LYS A 80 -5.13 -20.59 -4.15
N PHE A 81 -5.73 -19.50 -3.73
CA PHE A 81 -6.45 -19.36 -2.47
C PHE A 81 -7.87 -18.94 -2.79
N SER A 82 -8.86 -19.67 -2.28
CA SER A 82 -10.27 -19.38 -2.53
C SER A 82 -10.98 -19.06 -1.22
N TYR A 83 -11.81 -18.02 -1.23
CA TYR A 83 -12.66 -17.65 -0.10
C TYR A 83 -13.99 -17.13 -0.64
N GLN A 84 -15.10 -17.68 -0.12
CA GLN A 84 -16.43 -17.46 -0.68
C GLN A 84 -16.44 -17.77 -2.19
N ASN A 85 -16.84 -16.80 -3.02
CA ASN A 85 -16.93 -16.95 -4.47
C ASN A 85 -15.68 -16.44 -5.22
N GLU A 86 -14.64 -16.02 -4.50
CA GLU A 86 -13.45 -15.43 -5.09
C GLU A 86 -12.26 -16.39 -5.03
N THR A 87 -11.42 -16.35 -6.07
CA THR A 87 -10.16 -17.11 -6.14
C THR A 87 -9.01 -16.19 -6.49
N TYR A 88 -8.01 -16.16 -5.62
CA TYR A 88 -6.80 -15.37 -5.74
C TYR A 88 -5.64 -16.27 -6.18
N ILE A 89 -4.95 -15.87 -7.25
CA ILE A 89 -3.79 -16.59 -7.76
C ILE A 89 -2.55 -15.76 -7.45
N VAL A 90 -1.57 -16.37 -6.80
CA VAL A 90 -0.31 -15.69 -6.47
C VAL A 90 0.43 -15.38 -7.76
N LYS A 91 0.55 -14.09 -8.08
CA LYS A 91 1.33 -13.61 -9.24
C LYS A 91 2.82 -13.51 -8.93
N SER A 92 3.17 -13.06 -7.73
CA SER A 92 4.55 -12.88 -7.26
C SER A 92 4.59 -12.93 -5.74
N GLY A 93 5.74 -13.33 -5.19
CA GLY A 93 6.06 -13.24 -3.76
C GLY A 93 7.54 -12.92 -3.59
N SER A 94 7.85 -11.95 -2.73
CA SER A 94 9.21 -11.49 -2.48
C SER A 94 9.29 -10.79 -1.12
N ASN A 95 10.51 -10.58 -0.64
CA ASN A 95 10.80 -9.59 0.40
C ASN A 95 11.18 -8.28 -0.28
N PHE A 96 10.50 -7.19 0.05
CA PHE A 96 10.66 -5.92 -0.65
C PHE A 96 12.07 -5.34 -0.42
N LEU A 97 12.72 -4.92 -1.50
CA LEU A 97 14.01 -4.25 -1.50
C LEU A 97 13.90 -2.98 -2.32
N TYR A 98 14.49 -1.90 -1.80
CA TYR A 98 14.60 -0.63 -2.51
C TYR A 98 16.07 -0.25 -2.65
N LYS A 99 16.49 0.03 -3.88
CA LYS A 99 17.79 0.64 -4.17
C LYS A 99 17.55 2.09 -4.56
N ASP A 100 18.09 3.00 -3.77
CA ASP A 100 17.96 4.43 -4.01
C ASP A 100 18.71 4.81 -5.29
N PRO A 101 18.05 5.47 -6.27
CA PRO A 101 18.68 5.80 -7.54
C PRO A 101 19.61 7.03 -7.47
N ILE A 102 19.62 7.78 -6.35
CA ILE A 102 20.43 8.98 -6.15
C ILE A 102 21.77 8.62 -5.50
N ASP A 103 21.74 7.92 -4.37
CA ASP A 103 22.96 7.58 -3.60
C ASP A 103 23.37 6.11 -3.69
N GLY A 104 22.51 5.26 -4.29
CA GLY A 104 22.78 3.84 -4.45
C GLY A 104 22.60 3.01 -3.18
N SER A 105 22.14 3.61 -2.09
CA SER A 105 21.85 2.92 -0.83
C SER A 105 20.78 1.85 -1.03
N VAL A 106 20.86 0.79 -0.25
CA VAL A 106 19.93 -0.35 -0.34
C VAL A 106 19.20 -0.49 0.98
N ALA A 107 17.89 -0.29 0.94
CA ALA A 107 16.98 -0.61 2.03
C ALA A 107 16.43 -2.02 1.80
N THR A 108 16.87 -2.94 2.64
CA THR A 108 16.37 -4.31 2.75
C THR A 108 16.06 -4.58 4.22
N LYS A 109 15.27 -5.61 4.48
CA LYS A 109 15.21 -6.23 5.82
C LYS A 109 16.59 -6.76 6.21
#